data_AF-A0AB37UYP4-F1
#
_entry.id   AF-A0AB37UYP4-F1
#
_cell.length_a   1.000
_cell.length_b   1.000
_cell.length_c   1.000
_cell.angle_alpha   90.00
_cell.angle_beta   90.00
_cell.angle_gamma   90.00
#
_symmetry.space_group_name_H-M   'P 1'
#
loop_
_entity.id
_entity.type
_entity.pdbx_description
1 polymer ?
#
loop_
_entity_poly.entity_id
_entity_poly.type
_entity_poly.pdbx_seq_one_letter_code
_entity_poly.pdbx_strand_id
1 'polypeptide(L)'
;MADKSVNEPILNIPKENYSFIKKFIGCTDNEYFITLDTWVNNSQVGEGDLMLQMDIEGGEYLALINASDALLDRFRIIALEIHRLKYLWDNNYFEVIQSTMNKILKTHYCVHLHPNNCCAPTITVG
;
A
#
# COMPACT_ATOMS: atom_id res chain seq x y z
N MET A 1 -7.22 7.19 -5.83
CA MET A 1 -7.65 5.91 -5.23
C MET A 1 -7.82 4.86 -6.31
N ALA A 2 -7.47 3.61 -6.03
CA ALA A 2 -7.66 2.46 -6.92
C ALA A 2 -8.45 1.39 -6.19
N ASP A 3 -9.68 1.11 -6.63
CA ASP A 3 -10.52 0.07 -6.06
C ASP A 3 -11.53 -0.41 -7.12
N LYS A 4 -11.54 -1.72 -7.41
CA LYS A 4 -12.48 -2.30 -8.38
C LYS A 4 -13.80 -2.72 -7.74
N SER A 5 -13.85 -2.88 -6.42
CA SER A 5 -15.02 -3.37 -5.68
C SER A 5 -16.17 -2.35 -5.64
N VAL A 6 -15.86 -1.06 -5.80
CA VAL A 6 -16.83 0.04 -5.83
C VAL A 6 -16.91 0.70 -7.22
N ASN A 7 -18.03 1.37 -7.51
CA ASN A 7 -18.18 2.13 -8.74
C ASN A 7 -17.48 3.49 -8.69
N GLU A 8 -17.57 4.18 -7.55
CA GLU A 8 -16.89 5.43 -7.24
C GLU A 8 -16.71 5.55 -5.73
N PRO A 9 -15.73 6.33 -5.25
CA PRO A 9 -15.52 6.51 -3.82
C PRO A 9 -16.54 7.47 -3.24
N ILE A 10 -17.04 7.18 -2.04
CA ILE A 10 -18.00 8.04 -1.33
C ILE A 10 -17.21 9.09 -0.55
N LEU A 11 -16.80 10.16 -1.24
CA LEU A 11 -16.03 11.26 -0.65
C LEU A 11 -16.82 12.55 -0.67
N ASN A 12 -16.80 13.29 0.45
CA ASN A 12 -17.39 14.62 0.55
C ASN A 12 -16.39 15.71 0.16
N ILE A 13 -15.74 15.57 -1.00
CA ILE A 13 -14.79 16.53 -1.56
C ILE A 13 -15.06 16.72 -3.07
N PRO A 14 -14.66 17.85 -3.66
CA PRO A 14 -14.82 18.10 -5.09
C PRO A 14 -14.10 17.06 -5.97
N LYS A 15 -14.67 16.73 -7.14
CA LYS A 15 -14.14 15.68 -8.04
C LYS A 15 -12.78 16.03 -8.64
N GLU A 16 -12.46 17.31 -8.73
CA GLU A 16 -11.16 17.82 -9.15
C GLU A 16 -10.03 17.55 -8.13
N ASN A 17 -10.39 17.26 -6.88
CA ASN A 17 -9.42 17.05 -5.80
C ASN A 17 -9.09 15.56 -5.58
N TYR A 18 -9.67 14.64 -6.36
CA TYR A 18 -9.32 13.24 -6.32
C TYR A 18 -9.36 12.58 -7.69
N SER A 19 -8.49 11.59 -7.89
CA SER A 19 -8.56 10.67 -9.02
C SER A 19 -9.02 9.30 -8.53
N PHE A 20 -9.84 8.62 -9.34
CA PHE A 20 -10.28 7.26 -9.06
C PHE A 20 -10.12 6.37 -10.29
N ILE A 21 -9.58 5.17 -10.07
CA ILE A 21 -9.51 4.13 -11.09
C ILE A 21 -10.18 2.85 -10.57
N LYS A 22 -11.06 2.28 -11.38
CA LYS A 22 -11.80 1.06 -11.03
C LYS A 22 -10.99 -0.21 -11.34
N LYS A 23 -9.83 -0.35 -10.70
CA LYS A 23 -8.92 -1.50 -10.81
C LYS A 23 -8.36 -1.88 -9.45
N PHE A 24 -8.01 -3.16 -9.28
CA PHE A 24 -7.25 -3.62 -8.13
C PHE A 24 -5.75 -3.33 -8.32
N ILE A 25 -5.04 -3.08 -7.23
CA ILE A 25 -3.59 -3.04 -7.26
C ILE A 25 -3.05 -4.49 -7.29
N GLY A 26 -2.08 -4.77 -8.16
CA GLY A 26 -1.48 -6.10 -8.30
C GLY A 26 -0.08 -6.07 -8.89
N CYS A 27 0.39 -7.24 -9.33
CA CYS A 27 1.72 -7.42 -9.91
C CYS A 27 1.79 -7.26 -11.44
N THR A 28 0.65 -7.12 -12.11
CA THR A 28 0.59 -6.95 -13.58
C THR A 28 -0.51 -5.97 -13.97
N ASP A 29 -0.32 -5.33 -15.12
CA ASP A 29 -1.36 -4.51 -15.74
C ASP A 29 -2.23 -5.38 -16.65
N ASN A 30 -3.54 -5.41 -16.40
CA ASN A 30 -4.51 -6.10 -17.24
C ASN A 30 -5.89 -5.43 -17.12
N GLU A 31 -6.96 -6.06 -17.60
CA GLU A 31 -8.33 -5.51 -17.53
C GLU A 31 -8.73 -5.14 -16.09
N TYR A 32 -8.29 -5.92 -15.10
CA TYR A 32 -8.74 -5.84 -13.72
C TYR A 32 -7.70 -5.30 -12.74
N PHE A 33 -6.42 -5.47 -13.06
CA PHE A 33 -5.30 -5.08 -12.22
C PHE A 33 -4.48 -3.95 -12.84
N ILE A 34 -3.85 -3.17 -11.97
CA ILE A 34 -2.83 -2.17 -12.29
C ILE A 34 -1.69 -2.29 -11.28
N THR A 35 -0.45 -2.14 -11.71
CA THR A 35 0.72 -2.08 -10.81
C THR A 35 0.79 -0.71 -10.12
N LEU A 36 1.47 -0.64 -8.97
CA LEU A 36 1.69 0.64 -8.30
C LEU A 36 2.45 1.64 -9.19
N ASP A 37 3.49 1.18 -9.88
CA ASP A 37 4.28 1.97 -10.82
C ASP A 37 3.42 2.55 -11.94
N THR A 38 2.66 1.71 -12.64
CA THR A 38 1.78 2.18 -13.71
C THR A 38 0.70 3.12 -13.18
N TRP A 39 0.14 2.85 -12.00
CA TRP A 39 -0.87 3.71 -11.40
C TRP A 39 -0.31 5.10 -11.05
N VAL A 40 0.87 5.17 -10.44
CA VAL A 40 1.52 6.44 -10.07
C VAL A 40 1.96 7.20 -11.33
N ASN A 41 2.52 6.52 -12.33
CA ASN A 41 2.94 7.14 -13.59
C ASN A 41 1.75 7.69 -14.41
N ASN A 42 0.59 7.03 -14.33
CA ASN A 42 -0.64 7.51 -14.96
C ASN A 42 -1.34 8.60 -14.13
N SER A 43 -0.95 8.78 -12.88
CA SER A 43 -1.46 9.84 -12.03
C SER A 43 -0.71 11.13 -12.34
N GLN A 44 -1.41 12.26 -12.42
CA GLN A 44 -0.82 13.58 -12.67
C GLN A 44 -0.12 14.14 -11.42
N VAL A 45 0.64 13.29 -10.72
CA VAL A 45 1.39 13.66 -9.51
C VAL A 45 2.76 14.19 -9.91
N GLY A 46 3.08 15.41 -9.48
CA GLY A 46 4.38 16.04 -9.80
C GLY A 46 5.56 15.33 -9.14
N GLU A 47 6.78 15.67 -9.55
CA GLU A 47 8.06 15.00 -9.19
C GLU A 47 8.45 14.96 -7.69
N GLY A 48 7.61 15.50 -6.80
CA GLY A 48 7.91 15.54 -5.37
C GLY A 48 7.70 14.21 -4.63
N ASP A 49 7.97 14.27 -3.33
CA ASP A 49 7.70 13.20 -2.36
C ASP A 49 6.21 12.84 -2.36
N LEU A 50 5.93 11.55 -2.28
CA LEU A 50 4.57 11.02 -2.21
C LEU A 50 4.28 10.40 -0.84
N MET A 51 3.00 10.22 -0.54
CA MET A 51 2.54 9.40 0.59
C MET A 51 1.66 8.29 0.05
N LEU A 52 1.93 7.05 0.48
CA LEU A 52 1.10 5.88 0.17
C LEU A 52 0.29 5.51 1.41
N GLN A 53 -1.02 5.39 1.25
CA GLN A 53 -1.88 4.67 2.17
C GLN A 53 -2.42 3.44 1.45
N MET A 54 -2.31 2.27 2.07
CA MET A 54 -2.77 1.01 1.49
C MET A 54 -3.42 0.13 2.54
N ASP A 55 -4.64 -0.27 2.24
CA ASP A 55 -5.46 -1.22 2.96
C ASP A 55 -6.21 -2.01 1.88
N ILE A 56 -5.71 -3.20 1.54
CA ILE A 56 -6.18 -3.99 0.40
C ILE A 56 -6.22 -5.50 0.71
N GLU A 57 -6.82 -5.91 1.83
CA GLU A 57 -7.31 -7.28 2.12
C GLU A 57 -6.40 -8.47 1.69
N GLY A 58 -5.08 -8.33 1.81
CA GLY A 58 -4.07 -9.34 1.48
C GLY A 58 -3.34 -9.14 0.16
N GLY A 59 -3.70 -8.14 -0.64
CA GLY A 59 -3.01 -7.74 -1.86
C GLY A 59 -1.72 -6.95 -1.62
N GLU A 60 -1.46 -6.53 -0.38
CA GLU A 60 -0.35 -5.64 -0.01
C GLU A 60 0.99 -6.24 -0.41
N TYR A 61 1.19 -7.52 -0.12
CA TYR A 61 2.46 -8.21 -0.34
C TYR A 61 2.86 -8.24 -1.81
N LEU A 62 1.92 -8.59 -2.69
CA LEU A 62 2.16 -8.64 -4.14
C LEU A 62 2.33 -7.25 -4.74
N ALA A 63 1.58 -6.26 -4.26
CA ALA A 63 1.72 -4.87 -4.69
C ALA A 63 3.10 -4.31 -4.35
N LEU A 64 3.53 -4.47 -3.10
CA LEU A 64 4.78 -3.92 -2.57
C LEU A 64 6.01 -4.67 -3.09
N ILE A 65 5.94 -6.00 -3.22
CA ILE A 65 7.06 -6.77 -3.78
C ILE A 65 7.28 -6.47 -5.26
N ASN A 66 6.23 -6.09 -5.99
CA ASN A 66 6.30 -5.73 -7.40
C ASN A 66 6.73 -4.26 -7.65
N ALA A 67 6.51 -3.36 -6.68
CA ALA A 67 6.85 -1.94 -6.81
C ALA A 67 8.33 -1.73 -7.13
N SER A 68 8.70 -0.79 -7.99
CA SER A 68 10.12 -0.48 -8.20
C SER A 68 10.77 0.16 -6.96
N ASP A 69 12.07 -0.08 -6.76
CA ASP A 69 12.82 0.54 -5.66
C ASP A 69 12.77 2.09 -5.78
N ALA A 70 12.82 2.63 -7.01
CA ALA A 70 12.68 4.07 -7.27
C ALA A 70 11.31 4.63 -6.86
N LEU A 71 10.23 3.86 -7.04
CA LEU A 71 8.90 4.27 -6.57
C LEU A 71 8.81 4.23 -5.05
N LEU A 72 9.35 3.17 -4.42
CA LEU A 72 9.38 3.05 -2.96
C LEU A 72 10.16 4.23 -2.34
N ASP A 73 11.35 4.55 -2.86
CA ASP A 73 12.15 5.70 -2.43
C ASP A 73 11.40 7.03 -2.52
N ARG A 74 10.54 7.19 -3.53
CA ARG A 74 9.74 8.42 -3.72
C ARG A 74 8.61 8.55 -2.70
N PHE A 75 8.10 7.46 -2.16
CA PHE A 75 7.15 7.54 -1.06
C PHE A 75 7.89 7.91 0.22
N ARG A 76 7.71 9.14 0.71
CA ARG A 76 8.33 9.53 1.98
C ARG A 76 7.69 8.82 3.18
N ILE A 77 6.40 8.51 3.09
CA ILE A 77 5.64 7.82 4.12
C ILE A 77 4.78 6.74 3.46
N ILE A 78 4.84 5.53 4.01
CA ILE A 78 3.97 4.41 3.63
C ILE A 78 3.18 3.99 4.87
N ALA A 79 1.86 4.17 4.83
CA ALA A 79 0.92 3.70 5.84
C ALA A 79 0.23 2.43 5.32
N LEU A 80 0.47 1.30 5.97
CA LEU A 80 -0.04 -0.01 5.56
C LEU A 80 -0.92 -0.62 6.65
N GLU A 81 -2.07 -1.16 6.27
CA GLU A 81 -2.77 -2.17 7.07
C GLU A 81 -2.35 -3.57 6.59
N ILE A 82 -1.51 -4.23 7.39
CA ILE A 82 -0.96 -5.53 7.00
C ILE A 82 -1.95 -6.65 7.35
N HIS A 83 -2.65 -7.12 6.32
CA HIS A 83 -3.59 -8.22 6.45
C HIS A 83 -2.88 -9.57 6.60
N ARG A 84 -3.64 -10.57 7.08
CA ARG A 84 -3.25 -12.00 7.04
C ARG A 84 -2.03 -12.39 7.88
N LEU A 85 -1.60 -11.55 8.84
CA LEU A 85 -0.54 -11.88 9.80
C LEU A 85 -0.77 -13.18 10.60
N LYS A 86 -2.02 -13.64 10.71
CA LYS A 86 -2.32 -14.96 11.27
C LYS A 86 -1.52 -16.07 10.57
N TYR A 87 -1.27 -16.01 9.26
CA TYR A 87 -0.56 -17.09 8.57
C TYR A 87 0.97 -17.06 8.75
N LEU A 88 1.53 -16.27 9.68
CA LEU A 88 2.97 -16.24 9.95
C LEU A 88 3.57 -17.59 10.37
N TRP A 89 2.76 -18.54 10.86
CA TRP A 89 3.22 -19.89 11.18
C TRP A 89 3.46 -20.77 9.94
N ASP A 90 2.94 -20.39 8.77
CA ASP A 90 3.16 -21.09 7.51
C ASP A 90 4.46 -20.61 6.89
N ASN A 91 5.42 -21.51 6.68
CA ASN A 91 6.76 -21.15 6.20
C ASN A 91 6.72 -20.47 4.83
N ASN A 92 5.88 -20.95 3.89
CA ASN A 92 5.80 -20.35 2.56
C ASN A 92 5.22 -18.94 2.64
N TYR A 93 4.21 -18.74 3.49
CA TYR A 93 3.62 -17.43 3.69
C TYR A 93 4.59 -16.48 4.41
N PHE A 94 5.30 -16.98 5.41
CA PHE A 94 6.32 -16.23 6.12
C PHE A 94 7.43 -15.73 5.18
N GLU A 95 7.89 -16.55 4.23
CA GLU A 95 8.88 -16.14 3.23
C GLU A 95 8.40 -14.97 2.37
N VAL A 96 7.13 -14.97 1.97
CA VAL A 96 6.52 -13.86 1.22
C VAL A 96 6.49 -12.59 2.06
N ILE A 97 5.96 -12.67 3.29
CA ILE A 97 5.91 -11.53 4.21
C ILE A 97 7.33 -10.98 4.44
N GLN A 98 8.28 -11.85 4.79
CA GLN A 98 9.65 -11.45 5.07
C GLN A 98 10.30 -10.79 3.86
N SER A 99 10.10 -11.33 2.66
CA SER A 99 10.64 -10.75 1.41
C SER A 99 10.05 -9.37 1.13
N THR A 100 8.74 -9.19 1.31
CA THR A 100 8.08 -7.89 1.18
C THR A 100 8.62 -6.89 2.22
N MET A 101 8.72 -7.28 3.49
CA MET A 101 9.21 -6.41 4.55
C MET A 101 10.68 -6.02 4.33
N ASN A 102 11.54 -6.97 3.98
CA ASN A 102 12.94 -6.70 3.63
C ASN A 102 13.07 -5.72 2.46
N LYS A 103 12.17 -5.78 1.48
CA LYS A 103 12.17 -4.82 0.37
C LYS A 103 11.87 -3.40 0.83
N ILE A 104 10.84 -3.21 1.67
CA ILE A 104 10.44 -1.90 2.19
C ILE A 104 11.51 -1.35 3.14
N LEU A 105 12.12 -2.21 3.96
CA LEU A 105 13.17 -1.84 4.91
C LEU A 105 14.47 -1.36 4.24
N LYS A 106 14.63 -1.48 2.92
CA LYS A 106 15.74 -0.86 2.20
C LYS A 106 15.66 0.67 2.22
N THR A 107 14.46 1.22 2.27
CA THR A 107 14.19 2.66 2.03
C THR A 107 13.45 3.30 3.20
N HIS A 108 12.77 2.51 4.05
CA HIS A 108 11.98 3.00 5.18
C HIS A 108 12.32 2.30 6.49
N TYR A 109 12.05 2.98 7.60
CA TYR A 109 12.03 2.39 8.93
C TYR A 109 10.60 2.07 9.35
N CYS A 110 10.40 0.92 9.98
CA CYS A 110 9.09 0.49 10.44
C CYS A 110 8.72 1.15 11.77
N VAL A 111 7.54 1.76 11.82
CA VAL A 111 6.89 2.20 13.06
C VAL A 111 5.54 1.50 13.15
N HIS A 112 5.31 0.77 14.23
CA HIS A 112 4.06 0.06 14.45
C HIS A 112 3.16 0.84 15.40
N LEU A 113 1.95 1.15 14.93
CA LEU A 113 0.90 1.82 15.69
C LEU A 113 -0.22 0.83 15.97
N HIS A 114 -0.58 0.68 17.25
CA HIS A 114 -1.76 -0.10 17.65
C HIS A 114 -2.78 0.83 18.32
N PRO A 115 -3.60 1.56 17.53
CA PRO A 115 -4.61 2.46 18.07
C PRO A 115 -5.68 1.64 18.79
N ASN A 116 -5.69 1.73 20.13
CA ASN A 116 -6.66 1.05 20.99
C ASN A 116 -7.86 1.98 21.24
N ASN A 117 -9.08 1.45 21.10
CA ASN A 117 -10.33 2.17 21.43
C ASN A 117 -10.55 2.36 22.95
N CYS A 118 -9.63 1.88 23.79
CA CYS A 118 -9.73 1.96 25.25
C CYS A 118 -8.81 3.03 25.88
N CYS A 119 -7.65 3.32 25.28
CA CYS A 119 -6.61 4.22 25.84
C CYS A 119 -5.71 4.80 24.73
N ALA A 120 -4.93 5.84 25.05
CA ALA A 120 -4.03 6.53 24.12
C ALA A 120 -3.17 5.55 23.28
N PRO A 121 -2.98 5.81 21.97
CA PRO A 121 -2.27 4.92 21.08
C PRO A 121 -0.84 4.68 21.57
N THR A 122 -0.42 3.41 21.57
CA THR A 122 0.97 3.05 21.86
C THR A 122 1.76 3.05 20.55
N ILE A 123 2.91 3.73 20.54
CA ILE A 123 3.82 3.80 19.40
C ILE A 123 5.07 2.99 19.76
N THR A 124 5.40 2.00 18.95
CA THR A 124 6.64 1.22 19.09
C THR A 124 7.49 1.40 17.84
N VAL A 125 8.76 1.76 18.03
CA VAL A 125 9.77 1.83 16.97
C VAL A 125 10.63 0.58 17.06
N GLY A 126 10.77 -0.15 15.95
CA GLY A 126 11.56 -1.38 15.84
C GLY A 126 12.98 -1.16 15.36
#